data_AF-A0A7W0UUK5-F1
#
_entry.id   AF-A0A7W0UUK5-F1
#
_cell.length_a   1.000
_cell.length_b   1.000
_cell.length_c   1.000
_cell.angle_alpha   90.00
_cell.angle_beta   90.00
_cell.angle_gamma   90.00
#
_symmetry.space_group_name_H-M   'P 1'
#
loop_
_entity.id
_entity.type
_entity.pdbx_description
1 polymer ?
#
loop_
_entity_poly.entity_id
_entity_poly.type
_entity_poly.pdbx_seq_one_letter_code
_entity_poly.pdbx_strand_id
1 'polypeptide(L)' 'MTATTDTDGAPPTEMFGIDVETTPPAELLRRILDYAEGTERRRVSYVNAHVLNQAQSNPELHSAL' A
#
# COMPACT_ATOMS: atom_id res chain seq x y z
N MET A 1 23.41 12.99 4.14
CA MET A 1 22.32 12.95 5.14
C MET A 1 21.03 12.79 4.38
N THR A 2 20.61 11.54 4.19
CA THR A 2 19.24 11.21 3.77
C THR A 2 18.97 9.84 4.36
N ALA A 3 18.20 9.81 5.44
CA ALA A 3 17.77 8.58 6.08
C ALA A 3 16.72 7.94 5.15
N THR A 4 17.11 6.89 4.43
CA THR A 4 16.15 5.94 3.89
C THR A 4 15.66 5.15 5.10
N THR A 5 14.48 5.50 5.61
CA THR A 5 13.81 4.68 6.62
C THR A 5 13.43 3.38 5.92
N ASP A 6 14.29 2.38 6.03
CA ASP A 6 13.95 0.98 5.75
C ASP A 6 12.86 0.60 6.75
N THR A 7 11.62 0.65 6.29
CA THR A 7 10.47 0.23 7.08
C THR A 7 10.51 -1.29 7.12
N ASP A 8 10.94 -1.84 8.26
CA ASP A 8 11.09 -3.26 8.57
C ASP A 8 9.80 -4.05 8.30
N GLY A 9 9.61 -4.45 7.05
CA GLY A 9 8.42 -5.12 6.54
C GLY A 9 8.71 -5.63 5.14
N ALA A 10 8.12 -6.78 4.80
CA ALA A 10 8.33 -7.40 3.49
C ALA A 10 8.10 -6.37 2.37
N PRO A 11 8.92 -6.41 1.30
CA PRO A 11 8.73 -5.52 0.16
C PRO A 11 7.31 -5.71 -0.41
N PRO A 12 6.67 -4.63 -0.92
CA PRO A 12 5.39 -4.74 -1.56
C PRO A 12 5.47 -5.77 -2.71
N THR A 13 4.40 -6.53 -2.89
CA THR A 13 4.28 -7.47 -4.00
C THR A 13 3.54 -6.79 -5.12
N GLU A 14 4.15 -6.77 -6.31
CA GLU A 14 3.47 -6.26 -7.51
C GLU A 14 2.38 -7.24 -7.93
N MET A 15 1.13 -6.76 -7.98
CA MET A 15 -0.03 -7.50 -8.47
C MET A 15 -0.69 -6.70 -9.59
N PHE A 16 -0.58 -7.21 -10.82
CA PHE A 16 -1.14 -6.54 -12.01
C PHE A 16 -0.61 -5.10 -12.21
N GLY A 17 0.66 -4.87 -11.88
CA GLY A 17 1.30 -3.55 -11.95
C GLY A 17 0.86 -2.58 -10.85
N ILE A 18 0.30 -3.08 -9.75
CA ILE A 18 -0.05 -2.32 -8.54
C ILE A 18 0.75 -2.88 -7.38
N ASP A 19 1.45 -2.02 -6.64
CA ASP A 19 2.18 -2.41 -5.44
C ASP A 19 1.22 -2.68 -4.28
N VAL A 20 1.19 -3.91 -3.77
CA VAL A 20 0.32 -4.32 -2.67
C VAL A 20 1.15 -4.79 -1.47
N GLU A 21 0.96 -4.15 -0.32
CA GLU A 21 1.52 -4.63 0.94
C GLU A 21 0.74 -5.85 1.44
N THR A 22 1.42 -7.00 1.56
CA THR A 22 0.80 -8.28 1.97
C THR A 22 1.29 -8.75 3.35
N THR A 23 1.74 -7.83 4.21
CA THR A 23 2.16 -8.16 5.57
C THR A 23 0.97 -8.54 6.46
N PRO A 24 1.21 -9.22 7.60
CA PRO A 24 0.14 -9.56 8.54
C PRO A 24 -0.71 -8.35 8.96
N PRO A 25 -2.03 -8.52 9.18
CA PRO A 25 -2.94 -7.39 9.44
C PRO A 25 -2.52 -6.49 10.62
N ALA A 26 -1.98 -7.07 11.69
CA ALA A 26 -1.53 -6.30 12.86
C ALA A 26 -0.34 -5.39 12.54
N GLU A 27 0.53 -5.80 11.63
CA GLU A 27 1.69 -5.01 11.20
C GLU A 27 1.26 -3.87 10.28
N LEU A 28 0.36 -4.16 9.33
CA LEU A 28 -0.26 -3.13 8.48
C LEU A 28 -0.95 -2.05 9.31
N LEU A 29 -1.76 -2.45 10.30
CA LEU A 29 -2.48 -1.50 11.15
C LEU A 29 -1.52 -0.60 11.94
N ARG A 30 -0.44 -1.16 12.51
CA ARG A 30 0.58 -0.35 13.21
C ARG A 30 1.21 0.67 12.26
N ARG A 31 1.62 0.24 11.06
CA ARG A 31 2.21 1.12 10.04
C ARG A 31 1.25 2.23 9.60
N ILE A 32 -0.06 1.93 9.47
CA ILE A 32 -1.08 2.92 9.15
C ILE A 32 -1.24 3.94 10.28
N LEU A 33 -1.19 3.51 11.54
CA LEU A 33 -1.24 4.41 12.69
C LEU A 33 -0.01 5.32 12.75
N ASP A 34 1.17 4.80 12.44
CA ASP A 34 2.41 5.60 12.36
C ASP A 34 2.28 6.72 11.32
N TYR A 35 1.59 6.48 10.19
CA TYR A 35 1.31 7.51 9.19
C TYR A 35 0.36 8.61 9.71
N ALA A 36 -0.53 8.28 10.64
CA ALA A 36 -1.44 9.25 11.24
C ALA A 36 -0.74 10.13 12.28
N GLU A 37 0.29 9.58 12.96
CA GLU A 37 1.08 10.28 13.97
C GLU A 37 2.23 11.11 13.37
N GLY A 38 2.66 10.78 12.16
CA GLY A 38 3.70 11.50 11.42
C GLY A 38 3.27 12.88 10.89
N THR A 39 4.24 13.67 10.45
CA THR A 39 4.02 14.98 9.81
C THR A 39 3.48 14.85 8.38
N GLU A 40 3.70 13.72 7.71
CA GLU A 40 3.24 13.46 6.34
C GLU A 40 2.02 12.55 6.32
N ARG A 41 0.90 13.06 5.79
CA ARG A 41 -0.31 12.27 5.59
C ARG A 41 -0.14 11.38 4.36
N ARG A 42 -0.29 10.08 4.52
CA ARG A 42 -0.32 9.11 3.41
C ARG A 42 -1.74 8.62 3.13
N ARG A 43 -2.05 8.39 1.86
CA ARG A 43 -3.30 7.75 1.44
C ARG A 43 -3.13 6.25 1.55
N VAL A 44 -4.09 5.61 2.21
CA VAL A 44 -4.12 4.15 2.37
C VAL A 44 -5.40 3.64 1.73
N SER A 45 -5.31 2.57 0.93
CA SER A 45 -6.47 1.85 0.42
C SER A 45 -6.33 0.37 0.71
N TYR A 46 -7.41 -0.23 1.21
CA TYR A 46 -7.55 -1.67 1.26
C TYR A 46 -8.18 -2.14 -0.04
N VAL A 47 -7.50 -3.04 -0.74
CA VAL A 47 -7.97 -3.59 -2.02
C VAL A 47 -8.34 -5.05 -1.85
N ASN A 48 -9.53 -5.40 -2.33
CA ASN A 48 -9.91 -6.80 -2.49
C ASN A 48 -9.31 -7.34 -3.79
N ALA A 49 -9.05 -8.66 -3.84
CA ALA A 49 -8.59 -9.31 -5.07
C ALA A 49 -9.52 -9.05 -6.27
N HIS A 50 -10.83 -8.93 -6.04
CA HIS A 50 -11.78 -8.57 -7.08
C HIS A 50 -11.54 -7.17 -7.67
N VAL A 51 -11.14 -6.20 -6.85
CA VAL A 51 -10.85 -4.82 -7.29
C VAL A 51 -9.57 -4.79 -8.11
N LEU A 52 -8.55 -5.57 -7.71
CA LEU A 52 -7.31 -5.71 -8.48
C LEU A 52 -7.59 -6.29 -9.88
N ASN A 53 -8.45 -7.31 -9.98
CA ASN A 53 -8.85 -7.86 -11.28
C ASN A 53 -9.61 -6.83 -12.13
N GLN A 54 -10.48 -6.01 -11.52
CA GLN A 54 -11.18 -4.94 -12.24
C GLN A 54 -10.22 -3.85 -12.75
N ALA A 55 -9.18 -3.52 -11.97
CA ALA A 55 -8.19 -2.51 -12.35
C ALA A 55 -7.47 -2.87 -13.67
N GLN A 56 -7.28 -4.16 -13.95
CA GLN A 56 -6.70 -4.62 -15.22
C GLN A 56 -7.51 -4.18 -16.46
N SER A 57 -8.84 -4.08 -16.33
CA SER A 57 -9.74 -3.72 -17.44
C SER A 57 -10.25 -2.27 -17.34
N ASN A 58 -9.88 -1.54 -16.28
CA ASN A 58 -10.30 -0.16 -16.05
C ASN A 58 -9.07 0.72 -15.73
N PRO A 59 -8.53 1.43 -16.73
CA PRO A 59 -7.35 2.28 -16.57
C PRO A 59 -7.48 3.39 -15.54
N GLU A 60 -8.70 3.94 -15.35
CA GLU A 60 -8.94 4.99 -14.35
C GLU A 60 -8.86 4.42 -12.94
N LEU A 61 -9.36 3.20 -12.73
CA LEU A 61 -9.22 2.47 -11.47
C LEU A 61 -7.75 2.09 -11.22
N HIS A 62 -7.03 1.63 -12.25
CA HIS A 62 -5.60 1.32 -12.14
C HIS A 62 -4.79 2.54 -11.70
N SER A 63 -5.07 3.71 -12.28
CA SER A 63 -4.35 4.95 -11.95
C SER A 63 -4.70 5.55 -10.58
N ALA A 64 -5.82 5.12 -9.99
CA ALA A 64 -6.30 5.61 -8.70
C ALA A 64 -5.80 4.79 -7.50
N LEU A 65 -5.29 3.58 -7.78
CA LEU A 65 -4.71 2.65 -6.82
C LEU A 65 -3.19 2.83 -6.75
#